data_AF-W2CWQ4-F1
#
_entry.id   AF-W2CWQ4-F1
#
_cell.length_a   1.000
_cell.length_b   1.000
_cell.length_c   1.000
_cell.angle_alpha   90.00
_cell.angle_beta   90.00
_cell.angle_gamma   90.00
#
_symmetry.space_group_name_H-M   'P 1'
#
loop_
_entity.id
_entity.type
_entity.pdbx_description
1 polymer ?
#
loop_
_entity_poly.entity_id
_entity_poly.type
_entity_poly.pdbx_seq_one_letter_code
_entity_poly.pdbx_strand_id
1 'polypeptide(L)'
;MKVGLFLFIVTTLRTPSKPLTACPMDILIVAIVTFAINLLLGRWRVRYRKFSPMWWVLIHASIPIVIPLRIGLGVPLWTIPVFITLGVAGQALGARLRW
;
A
#
# COMPACT_ATOMS: atom_id res chain seq x y z
N MET A 1 -18.42 -24.27 6.41
CA MET A 1 -18.28 -22.80 6.24
C MET A 1 -16.87 -22.36 5.81
N LYS A 2 -16.14 -23.09 4.93
CA LYS A 2 -14.77 -22.73 4.54
C LYS A 2 -14.51 -22.65 3.02
N VAL A 3 -15.47 -23.08 2.19
CA VAL A 3 -15.31 -23.09 0.72
C VAL A 3 -15.93 -21.84 0.06
N GLY A 4 -17.05 -21.33 0.59
CA GLY A 4 -17.73 -20.14 0.05
C GLY A 4 -16.94 -18.83 0.21
N LEU A 5 -16.20 -18.65 1.33
CA LEU A 5 -15.35 -17.46 1.53
C LEU A 5 -14.12 -17.48 0.62
N PHE A 6 -13.57 -18.66 0.33
CA PHE A 6 -12.43 -18.81 -0.58
C PHE A 6 -12.84 -18.54 -2.03
N LEU A 7 -14.03 -19.01 -2.45
CA LEU A 7 -14.61 -18.67 -3.75
C LEU A 7 -15.00 -17.19 -3.86
N PHE A 8 -15.36 -16.52 -2.76
CA PHE A 8 -15.64 -15.08 -2.74
C PHE A 8 -14.37 -14.23 -2.90
N ILE A 9 -13.25 -14.64 -2.31
CA ILE A 9 -11.94 -14.01 -2.54
C ILE A 9 -11.48 -14.23 -3.99
N VAL A 10 -11.73 -15.41 -4.57
CA VAL A 10 -11.36 -15.71 -5.97
C VAL A 10 -12.27 -14.98 -6.98
N THR A 11 -13.55 -14.78 -6.68
CA THR A 11 -14.48 -14.06 -7.59
C THR A 11 -14.32 -12.54 -7.55
N THR A 12 -13.83 -11.97 -6.46
CA THR A 12 -13.43 -10.55 -6.41
C THR A 12 -12.13 -10.25 -7.16
N LEU A 13 -11.38 -11.28 -7.57
CA LEU A 13 -10.22 -11.15 -8.46
C LEU A 13 -10.59 -11.11 -9.96
N ARG A 14 -11.88 -11.22 -10.32
CA ARG A 14 -12.31 -10.99 -11.71
C ARG A 14 -12.41 -9.48 -11.96
N THR A 15 -11.28 -8.86 -12.25
CA THR A 15 -11.26 -7.48 -12.78
C THR A 15 -11.94 -7.46 -14.14
N PRO A 16 -12.96 -6.60 -14.38
CA PRO A 16 -13.48 -6.40 -15.72
C PRO A 16 -12.38 -5.87 -16.63
N SER A 17 -12.40 -6.32 -17.87
CA SER A 17 -11.47 -6.04 -18.96
C SER A 17 -11.35 -4.53 -19.26
N LYS A 18 -10.56 -3.80 -18.47
CA LYS A 18 -9.86 -2.61 -18.97
C LYS A 18 -8.61 -3.09 -19.71
N PRO A 19 -8.26 -2.51 -20.87
CA PRO A 19 -7.03 -2.88 -21.57
C PRO A 19 -5.83 -2.76 -20.60
N LEU A 20 -4.96 -3.77 -20.60
CA LEU A 20 -3.85 -4.00 -19.66
C LEU A 20 -2.69 -3.00 -19.81
N THR A 21 -3.01 -1.72 -19.96
CA THR A 21 -2.03 -0.64 -19.98
C THR A 21 -2.47 0.36 -18.91
N ALA A 22 -2.07 0.12 -17.66
CA ALA A 22 -2.05 1.22 -16.71
C ALA A 22 -1.17 2.31 -17.32
N CYS A 23 -1.69 3.52 -17.42
CA CYS A 23 -0.90 4.62 -17.93
C CYS A 23 0.32 4.76 -17.01
N PRO A 24 1.53 5.05 -17.54
CA PRO A 24 2.70 5.28 -16.71
C PRO A 24 2.44 6.29 -15.58
N MET A 25 1.53 7.25 -15.84
CA MET A 25 1.03 8.22 -14.87
C MET A 25 0.30 7.59 -13.69
N ASP A 26 -0.52 6.55 -13.88
CA ASP A 26 -1.25 5.89 -12.79
C ASP A 26 -0.31 5.16 -11.84
N ILE A 27 0.70 4.47 -12.41
CA ILE A 27 1.75 3.81 -11.64
C ILE A 27 2.52 4.85 -10.82
N LEU A 28 2.84 5.99 -11.44
CA LEU A 28 3.53 7.10 -10.78
C LEU A 28 2.69 7.70 -9.64
N ILE A 29 1.38 7.90 -9.84
CA ILE A 29 0.47 8.38 -8.80
C ILE A 29 0.47 7.44 -7.60
N VAL A 30 0.28 6.13 -7.83
CA VAL A 30 0.32 5.13 -6.74
C VAL A 30 1.67 5.12 -6.06
N ALA A 31 2.78 5.22 -6.80
CA ALA A 31 4.13 5.24 -6.26
C ALA A 31 4.37 6.46 -5.34
N ILE A 32 4.03 7.67 -5.81
CA ILE A 32 4.19 8.91 -5.05
C ILE A 32 3.33 8.86 -3.78
N VAL A 33 2.06 8.48 -3.89
CA VAL A 33 1.15 8.37 -2.75
C VAL A 33 1.67 7.35 -1.74
N THR A 34 2.11 6.18 -2.21
CA THR A 34 2.68 5.13 -1.36
C THR A 34 3.88 5.64 -0.58
N PHE A 35 4.82 6.29 -1.26
CA PHE A 35 6.03 6.82 -0.63
C PHE A 35 5.70 7.95 0.36
N ALA A 36 4.87 8.93 -0.03
CA ALA A 36 4.52 10.09 0.78
C ALA A 36 3.77 9.69 2.08
N ILE A 37 2.79 8.81 1.97
CA ILE A 37 2.07 8.29 3.15
C ILE A 37 3.03 7.56 4.08
N ASN A 38 3.89 6.69 3.54
CA ASN A 38 4.84 5.95 4.36
C ASN A 38 5.93 6.83 4.98
N LEU A 39 6.30 7.94 4.33
CA LEU A 39 7.18 8.95 4.91
C LEU A 39 6.56 9.58 6.16
N LEU A 40 5.28 9.96 6.08
CA LEU A 40 4.56 10.59 7.18
C LEU A 40 4.31 9.60 8.33
N LEU A 41 3.82 8.40 8.01
CA LEU A 41 3.61 7.32 8.98
C LEU A 41 4.92 6.89 9.64
N GLY A 42 6.02 6.84 8.86
CA GLY A 42 7.36 6.56 9.35
C GLY A 42 7.81 7.53 10.43
N ARG A 43 7.48 8.83 10.29
CA ARG A 43 7.74 9.81 11.36
C ARG A 43 6.91 9.58 12.59
N TRP A 44 5.61 9.40 12.42
CA TRP A 44 4.70 9.26 13.56
C TRP A 44 5.00 7.99 14.35
N ARG A 45 5.40 6.92 13.66
CA ARG A 45 5.74 5.62 14.27
C ARG A 45 6.88 5.71 15.29
N VAL A 46 7.83 6.63 15.12
CA VAL A 46 8.96 6.81 16.07
C VAL A 46 8.48 7.28 17.45
N ARG A 47 7.29 7.87 17.56
CA ARG A 47 6.72 8.31 18.85
C ARG A 47 6.18 7.16 19.70
N TYR A 48 6.10 5.95 19.16
CA TYR A 48 5.54 4.79 19.84
C TYR A 48 6.59 3.71 20.08
N ARG A 49 6.46 2.97 21.19
CA ARG A 49 7.34 1.84 21.51
C ARG A 49 7.27 0.81 20.39
N LYS A 50 8.44 0.34 19.92
CA LYS A 50 8.51 -0.75 18.93
C LYS A 50 7.68 -1.94 19.41
N PHE A 51 6.93 -2.54 18.49
CA PHE A 51 6.01 -3.65 18.75
C PHE A 51 4.81 -3.34 19.67
N SER A 52 4.52 -2.07 19.98
CA SER A 52 3.24 -1.70 20.57
C SER A 52 2.09 -1.82 19.55
N PRO A 53 0.83 -1.94 19.98
CA PRO A 53 -0.32 -1.96 19.08
C PRO A 53 -0.34 -0.76 18.12
N MET A 54 -0.05 0.45 18.62
CA MET A 54 -0.05 1.65 17.78
C MET A 54 1.11 1.67 16.78
N TRP A 55 2.28 1.12 17.15
CA TRP A 55 3.40 0.95 16.23
C TRP A 55 3.02 0.01 15.07
N TRP A 56 2.30 -1.07 15.36
CA TRP A 56 1.78 -1.99 14.34
C TRP A 56 0.73 -1.35 13.43
N VAL A 57 -0.18 -0.55 14.00
CA VAL A 57 -1.18 0.21 13.23
C VAL A 57 -0.48 1.14 12.24
N LEU A 58 0.54 1.89 12.67
CA LEU A 58 1.23 2.86 11.81
C LEU A 58 2.05 2.23 10.68
N ILE A 59 2.45 0.95 10.81
CA ILE A 59 3.08 0.21 9.71
C ILE A 59 2.03 -0.23 8.68
N HIS A 60 0.89 -0.73 9.15
CA HIS A 60 -0.14 -1.28 8.27
C HIS A 60 -1.12 -0.24 7.74
N ALA A 61 -1.17 0.97 8.32
CA ALA A 61 -2.10 2.02 7.95
C ALA A 61 -1.98 2.46 6.48
N SER A 62 -0.84 2.26 5.83
CA SER A 62 -0.72 2.54 4.39
C SER A 62 -1.47 1.53 3.51
N ILE A 63 -1.60 0.27 3.95
CA ILE A 63 -2.23 -0.81 3.18
C ILE A 63 -3.71 -0.51 2.85
N PRO A 64 -4.59 -0.16 3.82
CA PRO A 64 -5.98 0.15 3.52
C PRO A 64 -6.16 1.43 2.67
N ILE A 65 -5.11 2.23 2.46
CA ILE A 65 -5.13 3.43 1.61
C ILE A 65 -4.63 3.09 0.20
N VAL A 66 -3.48 2.41 0.10
CA VAL A 66 -2.80 2.15 -1.17
C VAL A 66 -3.49 1.06 -1.99
N ILE A 67 -4.04 0.02 -1.35
CA ILE A 67 -4.71 -1.07 -2.07
C ILE A 67 -5.94 -0.58 -2.86
N PRO A 68 -6.90 0.16 -2.26
CA PRO A 68 -8.03 0.68 -3.02
C PRO A 68 -7.62 1.64 -4.13
N LEU A 69 -6.62 2.50 -3.89
CA LEU A 69 -6.10 3.41 -4.91
C LEU A 69 -5.54 2.65 -6.12
N ARG A 70 -4.73 1.62 -5.86
CA ARG A 70 -4.15 0.76 -6.90
C ARG A 70 -5.20 -0.03 -7.68
N ILE A 71 -6.27 -0.50 -7.02
CA ILE A 71 -7.38 -1.18 -7.69
C ILE A 71 -8.21 -0.18 -8.51
N GLY A 72 -8.52 0.99 -7.96
CA GLY A 72 -9.31 2.04 -8.63
C GLY A 72 -8.65 2.57 -9.90
N LEU A 73 -7.32 2.70 -9.88
CA LEU A 73 -6.52 3.13 -11.04
C LEU A 73 -6.15 1.99 -12.00
N GLY A 74 -6.55 0.75 -11.73
CA GLY A 74 -6.25 -0.38 -12.63
C GLY A 74 -4.76 -0.70 -12.78
N VAL A 75 -3.91 -0.24 -11.84
CA VAL A 75 -2.47 -0.48 -11.85
C VAL A 75 -2.20 -1.99 -11.74
N PRO A 76 -1.26 -2.60 -12.48
CA PRO A 76 -1.12 -4.06 -12.58
C PRO A 76 -0.46 -4.72 -11.36
N LEU A 77 -0.67 -6.03 -11.14
CA LEU A 77 -0.21 -6.75 -9.93
C LEU A 77 1.33 -6.83 -9.84
N TRP A 78 2.03 -6.86 -10.97
CA TRP A 78 3.49 -6.93 -11.01
C TRP A 78 4.20 -5.71 -10.39
N THR A 79 3.49 -4.58 -10.20
CA THR A 79 4.02 -3.38 -9.55
C THR A 79 4.02 -3.45 -8.01
N ILE A 80 3.38 -4.45 -7.41
CA ILE A 80 3.29 -4.60 -5.94
C ILE A 80 4.67 -4.60 -5.26
N PRO A 81 5.70 -5.33 -5.74
CA PRO A 81 7.03 -5.27 -5.13
C PRO A 81 7.64 -3.86 -5.13
N VAL A 82 7.36 -3.05 -6.15
CA VAL A 82 7.79 -1.65 -6.22
C VAL A 82 7.13 -0.83 -5.11
N PHE A 83 5.82 -0.97 -4.92
CA PHE A 83 5.10 -0.26 -3.85
C PHE A 83 5.51 -0.72 -2.45
N ILE A 84 5.79 -2.01 -2.25
CA ILE A 84 6.34 -2.51 -0.98
C ILE A 84 7.70 -1.85 -0.71
N THR A 85 8.59 -1.82 -1.72
CA THR A 85 9.92 -1.21 -1.60
C THR A 85 9.79 0.28 -1.26
N LEU A 86 8.91 1.01 -1.93
CA LEU A 86 8.62 2.42 -1.64
C LEU A 86 8.02 2.62 -0.25
N GLY A 87 7.15 1.72 0.19
CA GLY A 87 6.56 1.76 1.53
C GLY A 87 7.61 1.57 2.62
N VAL A 88 8.50 0.58 2.47
CA VAL A 88 9.62 0.35 3.39
C VAL A 88 10.59 1.53 3.37
N ALA A 89 10.95 2.03 2.18
CA ALA A 89 11.83 3.19 2.04
C ALA A 89 11.21 4.43 2.69
N GLY A 90 9.93 4.71 2.46
CA GLY A 90 9.19 5.79 3.10
C GLY A 90 9.18 5.66 4.62
N GLN A 91 8.89 4.48 5.17
CA GLN A 91 8.91 4.24 6.63
C GLN A 91 10.31 4.44 7.23
N ALA A 92 11.36 4.03 6.52
CA ALA A 92 12.74 4.14 6.97
C ALA A 92 13.25 5.58 6.92
N LEU A 93 13.03 6.29 5.81
CA LEU A 93 13.40 7.70 5.64
C LEU A 93 12.56 8.58 6.54
N GLY A 94 11.26 8.29 6.63
CA GLY A 94 10.31 8.90 7.54
C GLY A 94 10.90 8.90 8.93
N ALA A 95 11.26 7.72 9.48
CA ALA A 95 11.83 7.59 10.81
C ALA A 95 13.12 8.40 11.09
N ARG A 96 13.80 8.95 10.07
CA ARG A 96 15.00 9.79 10.22
C ARG A 96 14.71 11.30 10.21
N LEU A 97 13.57 11.74 9.70
CA LEU A 97 13.22 13.17 9.65
C LEU A 97 13.04 13.72 11.08
N ARG A 98 13.27 15.03 11.28
CA ARG A 98 13.32 15.65 12.62
C ARG A 98 12.35 16.80 12.83
N TRP A 99 11.44 17.01 11.89
CA TRP A 99 10.34 17.96 12.01
C TRP A 99 9.24 17.48 12.98
#